data_AF-A0A359MY17-F1
#
_entry.id   AF-A0A359MY17-F1
#
_cell.length_a   1.000
_cell.length_b   1.000
_cell.length_c   1.000
_cell.angle_alpha   90.00
_cell.angle_beta   90.00
_cell.angle_gamma   90.00
#
_symmetry.space_group_name_H-M   'P 1'
#
loop_
_entity.id
_entity.type
_entity.pdbx_description
1 polymer ?
#
loop_
_entity_poly.entity_id
_entity_poly.type
_entity_poly.pdbx_seq_one_letter_code
_entity_poly.pdbx_strand_id
1 'polypeptide(L)'
;VSTRTLQQLTGAERIIRCMPNTPTTIGKGMTVWCATSATTQADKQWFTRILEQFSKLMEVDSDDWVDKATAVSASGPAYVFAFAEALTAAARDLGFSEEQARVLVTQTCVGATALIEQASVPVAELRQQVTSKGGTTAAALNALELSGFDTMWKKAIQAAYDKSKTLSR
;
A
#
# COMPACT_ATOMS: atom_id res chain seq x y z
N VAL A 1 -5.92 7.92 16.56
CA VAL A 1 -7.09 7.80 17.49
C VAL A 1 -7.42 6.32 17.63
N SER A 2 -7.35 5.78 18.85
CA SER A 2 -7.59 4.36 19.13
C SER A 2 -9.07 4.05 19.34
N THR A 3 -9.48 2.78 19.25
CA THR A 3 -10.82 2.33 19.66
C THR A 3 -11.16 2.74 21.09
N ARG A 4 -10.20 2.61 22.02
CA ARG A 4 -10.34 3.06 23.42
C ARG A 4 -10.63 4.56 23.52
N THR A 5 -9.91 5.38 22.75
CA THR A 5 -10.14 6.83 22.71
C THR A 5 -11.55 7.13 22.21
N LEU A 6 -12.02 6.42 21.18
CA LEU A 6 -13.38 6.57 20.66
C LEU A 6 -14.43 6.15 21.70
N GLN A 7 -14.22 5.06 22.44
CA GLN A 7 -15.11 4.64 23.54
C GLN A 7 -15.22 5.75 24.60
N GLN A 8 -14.08 6.34 25.01
CA GLN A 8 -14.06 7.41 26.01
C GLN A 8 -14.77 8.69 25.54
N LEU A 9 -14.62 9.06 24.27
CA LEU A 9 -15.21 10.28 23.72
C LEU A 9 -16.70 10.14 23.41
N THR A 10 -17.17 8.93 23.07
CA THR A 10 -18.53 8.71 22.57
C THR A 10 -19.43 7.95 23.54
N GLY A 11 -18.86 7.23 24.51
CA GLY A 11 -19.57 6.28 25.37
C GLY A 11 -20.05 5.02 24.63
N ALA A 12 -19.71 4.85 23.36
CA ALA A 12 -20.12 3.68 22.58
C ALA A 12 -19.22 2.48 22.91
N GLU A 13 -19.83 1.32 23.12
CA GLU A 13 -19.08 0.07 23.33
C GLU A 13 -18.81 -0.67 22.02
N ARG A 14 -19.69 -0.53 21.02
CA ARG A 14 -19.60 -1.16 19.69
C ARG A 14 -18.92 -0.20 18.73
N ILE A 15 -17.62 -0.39 18.51
CA ILE A 15 -16.81 0.49 17.68
C ILE A 15 -16.03 -0.35 16.68
N ILE A 16 -16.15 0.01 15.41
CA ILE A 16 -15.26 -0.43 14.33
C ILE A 16 -14.39 0.77 13.95
N ARG A 17 -13.07 0.62 14.10
CA ARG A 17 -12.10 1.58 13.58
C ARG A 17 -11.58 1.05 12.26
N CYS A 18 -11.54 1.90 11.24
CA CYS A 18 -10.96 1.55 9.94
C CYS A 18 -9.98 2.62 9.44
N MET A 19 -9.09 2.20 8.55
CA MET A 19 -8.15 3.06 7.84
C MET A 19 -8.18 2.69 6.34
N PRO A 20 -8.98 3.40 5.52
CA PRO A 20 -8.91 3.27 4.07
C PRO A 20 -7.67 3.95 3.51
N ASN A 21 -7.44 3.82 2.20
CA ASN A 21 -6.42 4.57 1.47
C ASN A 21 -7.03 5.27 0.24
N THR A 22 -6.26 6.16 -0.39
CA THR A 22 -6.81 7.03 -1.46
C THR A 22 -7.39 6.26 -2.67
N PRO A 23 -6.87 5.11 -3.11
CA PRO A 23 -7.49 4.32 -4.18
C PRO A 23 -8.92 3.82 -3.91
N THR A 24 -9.43 3.93 -2.68
CA THR A 24 -10.86 3.68 -2.38
C THR A 24 -11.78 4.52 -3.27
N THR A 25 -11.38 5.73 -3.69
CA THR A 25 -12.18 6.61 -4.56
C THR A 25 -12.44 6.04 -5.96
N ILE A 26 -11.64 5.06 -6.39
CA ILE A 26 -11.76 4.40 -7.69
C ILE A 26 -12.06 2.89 -7.56
N GLY A 27 -12.51 2.45 -6.38
CA GLY A 27 -12.86 1.04 -6.14
C GLY A 27 -11.65 0.09 -6.06
N LYS A 28 -10.43 0.61 -5.90
CA LYS A 28 -9.19 -0.17 -5.79
C LYS A 28 -8.50 0.02 -4.44
N GLY A 29 -9.27 0.37 -3.42
CA GLY A 29 -8.75 0.67 -2.09
C GLY A 29 -8.36 -0.56 -1.28
N MET A 30 -7.65 -0.30 -0.19
CA MET A 30 -7.39 -1.23 0.89
C MET A 30 -7.85 -0.56 2.18
N THR A 31 -8.76 -1.22 2.91
CA THR A 31 -9.20 -0.75 4.22
C THR A 31 -8.85 -1.79 5.27
N VAL A 32 -7.95 -1.40 6.18
CA VAL A 32 -7.61 -2.22 7.35
C VAL A 32 -8.43 -1.75 8.54
N TRP A 33 -8.99 -2.67 9.28
CA TRP A 33 -9.94 -2.34 10.34
C TRP A 33 -9.87 -3.30 11.52
N CYS A 34 -10.24 -2.80 12.69
CA CYS A 34 -10.40 -3.59 13.90
C CYS A 34 -11.70 -3.19 14.62
N ALA A 35 -12.15 -4.02 15.54
CA ALA A 35 -13.38 -3.79 16.28
C ALA A 35 -13.21 -4.07 17.78
N THR A 36 -13.96 -3.36 18.60
CA THR A 36 -14.07 -3.66 20.03
C THR A 36 -14.75 -5.02 20.27
N SER A 37 -14.50 -5.64 21.41
CA SER A 37 -15.09 -6.94 21.77
C SER A 37 -16.61 -6.95 21.87
N ALA A 38 -17.23 -5.79 22.15
CA ALA A 38 -18.69 -5.66 22.18
C ALA A 38 -19.32 -5.62 20.77
N THR A 39 -18.51 -5.45 19.72
CA THR A 39 -18.98 -5.42 18.33
C THR A 39 -19.43 -6.82 17.90
N THR A 40 -20.69 -6.93 17.47
CA THR A 40 -21.29 -8.22 17.12
C THR A 40 -20.89 -8.65 15.72
N GLN A 41 -21.07 -9.95 15.40
CA GLN A 41 -20.83 -10.44 14.04
C GLN A 41 -21.72 -9.74 12.99
N ALA A 42 -22.95 -9.39 13.37
CA ALA A 42 -23.87 -8.66 12.49
C ALA A 42 -23.34 -7.26 12.13
N ASP A 43 -22.70 -6.56 13.07
CA ASP A 43 -22.06 -5.26 12.82
C ASP A 43 -20.91 -5.40 11.83
N LYS A 44 -20.03 -6.38 12.05
CA LYS A 44 -18.90 -6.65 11.18
C LYS A 44 -19.36 -6.97 9.75
N GLN A 45 -20.40 -7.79 9.61
CA GLN A 45 -21.00 -8.10 8.30
C GLN A 45 -21.65 -6.88 7.64
N TRP A 46 -22.33 -6.03 8.41
CA TRP A 46 -22.91 -4.79 7.88
C TRP A 46 -21.81 -3.83 7.38
N PHE A 47 -20.77 -3.62 8.18
CA PHE A 47 -19.61 -2.81 7.81
C PHE A 47 -18.91 -3.35 6.55
N THR A 48 -18.67 -4.66 6.51
CA THR A 48 -18.00 -5.33 5.39
C THR A 48 -18.78 -5.14 4.09
N ARG A 49 -20.10 -5.39 4.10
CA ARG A 49 -20.97 -5.26 2.91
C ARG A 49 -20.99 -3.87 2.31
N ILE A 50 -20.79 -2.83 3.13
CA ILE A 50 -20.78 -1.45 2.66
C ILE A 50 -19.45 -1.11 1.99
N LEU A 51 -18.33 -1.50 2.60
CA LEU A 51 -17.01 -1.07 2.15
C LEU A 51 -16.35 -1.99 1.12
N GLU A 52 -16.77 -3.26 1.02
CA GLU A 52 -16.18 -4.22 0.08
C GLU A 52 -16.33 -3.80 -1.40
N GLN A 53 -17.32 -2.96 -1.71
CA GLN A 53 -17.52 -2.41 -3.04
C GLN A 53 -16.43 -1.41 -3.46
N PHE A 54 -15.77 -0.79 -2.47
CA PHE A 54 -14.78 0.28 -2.71
C PHE A 54 -13.35 -0.17 -2.38
N SER A 55 -13.19 -1.22 -1.58
CA SER A 55 -11.90 -1.63 -1.05
C SER A 55 -11.85 -3.11 -0.71
N LYS A 56 -10.67 -3.71 -0.86
CA LYS A 56 -10.36 -4.95 -0.15
C LYS A 56 -10.30 -4.67 1.35
N LEU A 57 -10.88 -5.56 2.14
CA LEU A 57 -11.01 -5.39 3.59
C LEU A 57 -10.12 -6.38 4.32
N MET A 58 -9.41 -5.91 5.36
CA MET A 58 -8.60 -6.75 6.22
C MET A 58 -8.93 -6.43 7.68
N GLU A 59 -9.53 -7.41 8.36
CA GLU A 59 -9.72 -7.35 9.80
C GLU A 59 -8.40 -7.68 10.50
N VAL A 60 -8.05 -6.90 11.52
CA VAL A 60 -6.86 -7.09 12.35
C VAL A 60 -7.20 -7.01 13.83
N ASP A 61 -6.33 -7.60 14.66
CA ASP A 61 -6.65 -7.84 16.07
C ASP A 61 -6.64 -6.59 16.96
N SER A 62 -5.97 -5.51 16.54
CA SER A 62 -5.76 -4.35 17.41
C SER A 62 -5.50 -3.04 16.66
N ASP A 63 -5.65 -1.94 17.39
CA ASP A 63 -5.27 -0.60 16.93
C ASP A 63 -3.81 -0.50 16.46
N ASP A 64 -2.89 -1.24 17.08
CA ASP A 64 -1.47 -1.27 16.70
C ASP A 64 -1.28 -1.93 15.33
N TRP A 65 -2.05 -2.96 15.01
CA TRP A 65 -2.05 -3.56 13.68
C TRP A 65 -2.64 -2.64 12.62
N VAL A 66 -3.65 -1.83 12.96
CA VAL A 66 -4.15 -0.77 12.07
C VAL A 66 -3.06 0.27 11.81
N ASP A 67 -2.30 0.68 12.82
CA ASP A 67 -1.19 1.64 12.67
C ASP A 67 -0.04 1.05 11.82
N LYS A 68 0.32 -0.22 12.01
CA LYS A 68 1.28 -0.93 11.15
C LYS A 68 0.81 -0.98 9.71
N ALA A 69 -0.46 -1.32 9.48
CA ALA A 69 -1.02 -1.35 8.14
C ALA A 69 -1.04 0.05 7.51
N THR A 70 -1.33 1.10 8.28
CA THR A 70 -1.33 2.51 7.82
C THR A 70 0.02 2.90 7.21
N ALA A 71 1.13 2.47 7.83
CA ALA A 71 2.48 2.72 7.32
C ALA A 71 2.73 2.11 5.93
N VAL A 72 2.03 1.02 5.60
CA VAL A 72 2.17 0.28 4.35
C VAL A 72 1.10 0.68 3.32
N SER A 73 -0.19 0.61 3.67
CA SER A 73 -1.30 0.74 2.72
C SER A 73 -1.88 2.15 2.62
N ALA A 74 -1.98 2.89 3.73
CA ALA A 74 -2.54 4.24 3.73
C ALA A 74 -1.54 5.25 3.15
N SER A 75 -0.27 5.13 3.56
CA SER A 75 0.84 5.90 2.98
C SER A 75 1.32 5.32 1.65
N GLY A 76 1.00 4.06 1.37
CA GLY A 76 1.42 3.29 0.19
C GLY A 76 1.29 3.98 -1.16
N PRO A 77 0.15 4.60 -1.49
CA PRO A 77 -0.03 5.31 -2.76
C PRO A 77 1.04 6.37 -3.00
N ALA A 78 1.44 7.12 -1.97
CA ALA A 78 2.48 8.13 -2.10
C ALA A 78 3.83 7.52 -2.51
N TYR A 79 4.14 6.31 -2.03
CA TYR A 79 5.38 5.63 -2.41
C TYR A 79 5.35 5.16 -3.87
N VAL A 80 4.19 4.72 -4.36
CA VAL A 80 4.00 4.35 -5.77
C VAL A 80 4.10 5.60 -6.66
N PHE A 81 3.55 6.73 -6.22
CA PHE A 81 3.68 8.00 -6.93
C PHE A 81 5.13 8.49 -6.97
N ALA A 82 5.84 8.45 -5.85
CA ALA A 82 7.26 8.81 -5.80
C ALA A 82 8.13 7.89 -6.69
N PHE A 83 7.82 6.59 -6.74
CA PHE A 83 8.47 5.67 -7.68
C PHE A 83 8.20 6.06 -9.14
N ALA A 84 6.94 6.34 -9.48
CA ALA A 84 6.57 6.75 -10.84
C ALA A 84 7.26 8.07 -11.24
N GLU A 85 7.29 9.08 -10.35
CA GLU A 85 8.01 10.33 -10.58
C GLU A 85 9.50 10.11 -10.85
N ALA A 86 10.17 9.31 -10.01
CA ALA A 86 11.59 9.00 -10.17
C ALA A 86 11.87 8.27 -11.50
N LEU A 87 11.01 7.32 -11.88
CA LEU A 87 11.17 6.59 -13.13
C LEU A 87 10.87 7.47 -14.36
N THR A 88 9.91 8.40 -14.26
CA THR A 88 9.63 9.38 -15.32
C THR A 88 10.82 10.32 -15.52
N ALA A 89 11.45 10.79 -14.44
CA ALA A 89 12.67 11.59 -14.52
C ALA A 89 13.81 10.80 -15.22
N ALA A 90 14.05 9.55 -14.82
CA ALA A 90 15.07 8.71 -15.43
C ALA A 90 14.80 8.44 -16.93
N ALA A 91 13.53 8.28 -17.33
CA ALA A 91 13.18 8.15 -18.75
C ALA A 91 13.47 9.44 -19.53
N ARG A 92 13.25 10.61 -18.94
CA ARG A 92 13.60 11.89 -19.57
C ARG A 92 15.11 12.04 -19.77
N ASP A 93 15.92 11.57 -18.83
CA ASP A 93 17.38 11.57 -18.96
C ASP A 93 17.86 10.67 -20.12
N LEU A 94 17.05 9.70 -20.54
CA LEU A 94 17.27 8.88 -21.74
C LEU A 94 16.80 9.56 -23.04
N GLY A 95 16.25 10.78 -22.96
CA GLY A 95 15.84 11.58 -24.11
C GLY A 95 14.36 11.54 -24.46
N PHE A 96 13.50 10.89 -23.64
CA PHE A 96 12.06 10.94 -23.84
C PHE A 96 11.49 12.32 -23.46
N SER A 97 10.44 12.76 -24.17
CA SER A 97 9.67 13.92 -23.73
C SER A 97 8.92 13.60 -22.42
N GLU A 98 8.51 14.64 -21.69
CA GLU A 98 7.68 14.49 -20.48
C GLU A 98 6.42 13.65 -20.76
N GLU A 99 5.76 13.90 -21.88
CA GLU A 99 4.55 13.17 -22.27
C GLU A 99 4.85 11.69 -22.56
N GLN A 100 5.90 11.40 -23.32
CA GLN A 100 6.33 10.03 -23.62
C GLN A 100 6.71 9.27 -22.35
N ALA A 101 7.53 9.89 -21.49
CA ALA A 101 7.98 9.31 -20.24
C ALA A 101 6.80 9.01 -19.31
N ARG A 102 5.84 9.95 -19.19
CA ARG A 102 4.61 9.75 -18.41
C ARG A 102 3.79 8.57 -18.93
N VAL A 103 3.59 8.47 -20.25
CA VAL A 103 2.83 7.36 -20.85
C VAL A 103 3.51 6.03 -20.59
N LEU A 104 4.82 5.93 -20.85
CA LEU A 104 5.61 4.72 -20.61
C LEU A 104 5.50 4.27 -19.17
N VAL A 105 5.81 5.14 -18.22
CA VAL A 105 5.84 4.81 -16.79
C VAL A 105 4.46 4.46 -16.25
N THR A 106 3.43 5.23 -16.63
CA THR A 106 2.06 4.96 -16.20
C THR A 106 1.61 3.57 -16.67
N GLN A 107 1.82 3.26 -17.95
CA GLN A 107 1.40 1.98 -18.50
C GLN A 107 2.21 0.81 -17.93
N THR A 108 3.51 1.00 -17.66
CA THR A 108 4.33 0.01 -16.94
C THR A 108 3.78 -0.26 -15.54
N CYS A 109 3.42 0.78 -14.78
CA CYS A 109 2.84 0.62 -13.44
C CYS A 109 1.49 -0.11 -13.49
N VAL A 110 0.60 0.29 -14.40
CA VAL A 110 -0.72 -0.35 -14.58
C VAL A 110 -0.57 -1.82 -14.93
N GLY A 111 0.26 -2.16 -15.93
CA GLY A 111 0.46 -3.55 -16.34
C GLY A 111 1.11 -4.42 -15.26
N ALA A 112 2.17 -3.92 -14.61
CA ALA A 112 2.88 -4.67 -13.59
C ALA A 112 2.01 -4.93 -12.34
N THR A 113 1.27 -3.92 -11.88
CA THR A 113 0.37 -4.07 -10.72
C THR A 113 -0.83 -4.95 -11.03
N ALA A 114 -1.37 -4.91 -12.26
CA ALA A 114 -2.42 -5.82 -12.70
C ALA A 114 -1.94 -7.29 -12.72
N LEU A 115 -0.71 -7.54 -13.17
CA LEU A 115 -0.11 -8.88 -13.10
C LEU A 115 0.04 -9.36 -11.65
N ILE A 116 0.47 -8.48 -10.73
CA ILE A 116 0.53 -8.80 -9.30
C ILE A 116 -0.87 -9.13 -8.75
N GLU A 117 -1.91 -8.38 -9.13
CA GLU A 117 -3.29 -8.62 -8.67
C GLU A 117 -3.84 -9.98 -9.16
N GLN A 118 -3.44 -10.42 -10.36
CA GLN A 118 -3.92 -11.66 -11.00
C GLN A 118 -3.04 -12.88 -10.70
N ALA A 119 -1.84 -12.68 -10.14
CA ALA A 119 -0.87 -13.76 -9.99
C ALA A 119 -1.31 -14.79 -8.96
N SER A 120 -1.19 -16.06 -9.34
CA SER A 120 -1.22 -17.21 -8.43
C SER A 120 0.17 -17.58 -7.88
N VAL A 121 1.21 -16.92 -8.39
CA VAL A 121 2.61 -17.14 -8.03
C VAL A 121 3.17 -15.97 -7.19
N PRO A 122 4.24 -16.17 -6.42
CA PRO A 122 4.89 -15.09 -5.70
C PRO A 122 5.39 -13.98 -6.64
N VAL A 123 5.35 -12.72 -6.18
CA VAL A 123 5.83 -11.55 -6.96
C VAL A 123 7.30 -11.70 -7.39
N ALA A 124 8.12 -12.39 -6.59
CA ALA A 124 9.51 -12.68 -6.93
C ALA A 124 9.62 -13.53 -8.21
N GLU A 125 8.66 -14.43 -8.47
CA GLU A 125 8.62 -15.25 -9.68
C GLU A 125 8.23 -14.41 -10.89
N LEU A 126 7.23 -13.52 -10.78
CA LEU A 126 6.88 -12.57 -11.85
C LEU A 126 8.10 -11.73 -12.28
N ARG A 127 8.88 -11.25 -11.29
CA ARG A 127 10.12 -10.52 -11.54
C ARG A 127 11.16 -11.39 -12.25
N GLN A 128 11.34 -12.64 -11.84
CA GLN A 128 12.27 -13.58 -12.48
C GLN A 128 11.87 -13.85 -13.94
N GLN A 129 10.58 -14.01 -14.24
CA GLN A 129 10.08 -14.27 -15.58
C GLN A 129 10.42 -13.16 -16.59
N VAL A 130 10.57 -11.91 -16.14
CA VAL A 130 10.98 -10.76 -16.97
C VAL A 130 12.48 -10.40 -16.87
N THR A 131 13.27 -11.26 -16.20
CA THR A 131 14.71 -11.05 -15.98
C THR A 131 15.51 -12.11 -16.73
N SER A 132 15.91 -11.81 -17.98
CA SER A 132 16.85 -12.66 -18.71
C SER A 132 18.28 -12.50 -18.17
N LYS A 133 19.03 -13.61 -18.13
CA LYS A 133 20.44 -13.61 -17.68
C LYS A 133 21.27 -12.71 -18.60
N GLY A 134 21.94 -11.70 -18.02
CA GLY A 134 22.74 -10.73 -18.76
C GLY A 134 21.93 -9.68 -19.54
N GLY A 135 20.60 -9.67 -19.40
CA GLY A 135 19.73 -8.68 -20.04
C GLY A 135 19.69 -7.33 -19.31
N THR A 136 18.99 -6.37 -19.91
CA THR A 136 18.82 -5.00 -19.38
C THR A 136 18.16 -5.00 -17.99
N THR A 137 17.12 -5.82 -17.79
CA THR A 137 16.45 -5.96 -16.48
C THR A 137 17.41 -6.44 -15.40
N ALA A 138 18.28 -7.41 -15.71
CA ALA A 138 19.25 -7.93 -14.75
C ALA A 138 20.27 -6.86 -14.34
N ALA A 139 20.76 -6.07 -15.30
CA ALA A 139 21.67 -4.96 -15.02
C ALA A 139 21.03 -3.88 -14.13
N ALA A 140 19.78 -3.50 -14.42
CA ALA A 140 19.03 -2.52 -13.62
C ALA A 140 18.76 -3.02 -12.20
N LEU A 141 18.31 -4.27 -12.03
CA LEU A 141 18.04 -4.85 -10.72
C LEU A 141 19.31 -4.94 -9.86
N ASN A 142 20.44 -5.32 -10.45
CA ASN A 142 21.73 -5.35 -9.75
C ASN A 142 22.14 -3.95 -9.30
N ALA A 143 21.97 -2.92 -10.15
CA ALA A 143 22.26 -1.54 -9.77
C ALA A 143 21.36 -1.04 -8.61
N LEU A 144 20.07 -1.40 -8.61
CA LEU A 144 19.15 -1.09 -7.52
C LEU A 144 19.55 -1.77 -6.21
N GLU A 145 19.93 -3.05 -6.27
CA GLU A 145 20.39 -3.81 -5.11
C GLU A 145 21.64 -3.18 -4.48
N LEU A 146 22.65 -2.87 -5.30
CA LEU A 146 23.87 -2.18 -4.86
C LEU A 146 23.60 -0.77 -4.28
N SER A 147 22.53 -0.13 -4.72
CA SER A 147 22.06 1.16 -4.19
C SER A 147 21.25 1.02 -2.89
N GLY A 148 21.10 -0.21 -2.37
CA GLY A 148 20.45 -0.47 -1.09
C GLY A 148 18.92 -0.44 -1.16
N PHE A 149 18.30 -0.75 -2.31
CA PHE A 149 16.85 -0.70 -2.53
C PHE A 149 16.03 -1.30 -1.37
N ASP A 150 16.34 -2.53 -0.95
CA ASP A 150 15.63 -3.19 0.16
C ASP A 150 15.79 -2.47 1.50
N THR A 151 16.99 -1.99 1.79
CA THR A 151 17.27 -1.28 3.04
C THR A 151 16.58 0.08 3.09
N MET A 152 16.46 0.75 1.93
CA MET A 152 15.74 2.00 1.78
C MET A 152 14.26 1.82 2.13
N TRP A 153 13.60 0.79 1.57
CA TRP A 153 12.19 0.51 1.87
C TRP A 153 11.95 0.18 3.33
N LYS A 154 12.80 -0.66 3.94
CA LYS A 154 12.69 -0.98 5.37
C LYS A 154 12.74 0.28 6.25
N LYS A 155 13.66 1.20 5.95
CA LYS A 155 13.78 2.48 6.67
C LYS A 155 12.56 3.37 6.45
N ALA A 156 12.09 3.50 5.21
CA ALA A 156 10.94 4.33 4.88
C ALA A 156 9.66 3.87 5.61
N ILE A 157 9.37 2.57 5.58
CA ILE A 157 8.19 2.00 6.24
C ILE A 157 8.31 2.11 7.77
N GLN A 158 9.50 1.87 8.33
CA GLN A 158 9.72 2.04 9.77
C GLN A 158 9.48 3.49 10.20
N ALA A 159 9.98 4.48 9.45
CA ALA A 159 9.75 5.89 9.74
C ALA A 159 8.27 6.28 9.69
N ALA A 160 7.53 5.77 8.71
CA ALA A 160 6.08 6.00 8.60
C ALA A 160 5.32 5.38 9.78
N TYR A 161 5.70 4.17 10.19
CA TYR A 161 5.11 3.49 11.35
C TYR A 161 5.40 4.24 12.66
N ASP A 162 6.67 4.61 12.90
CA ASP A 162 7.06 5.37 14.10
C ASP A 162 6.28 6.68 14.18
N LYS A 163 6.11 7.38 13.04
CA LYS A 163 5.29 8.59 12.98
C LYS A 163 3.82 8.30 13.29
N SER A 164 3.23 7.24 12.73
CA SER A 164 1.85 6.83 13.02
C SER A 164 1.64 6.61 14.52
N LYS A 165 2.56 5.93 15.21
CA LYS A 165 2.47 5.73 16.66
C LYS A 165 2.48 7.04 17.46
N THR A 166 3.23 8.06 17.00
CA THR A 166 3.24 9.37 17.68
C THR A 166 1.93 10.14 17.51
N LEU A 167 1.19 9.92 16.42
CA LEU A 167 -0.09 10.58 16.13
C LEU A 167 -1.30 9.85 16.77
N SER A 168 -1.13 8.57 17.12
CA SER A 168 -2.17 7.76 17.76
C SER A 168 -2.19 7.86 19.29
N ARG A 169 -1.17 8.46 19.90
CA ARG A 169 -1.12 8.81 21.33
C ARG A 169 -1.85 10.12 21.61
#